data_AF-A0AAU7Q6C6-F1
#
_entry.id   AF-A0AAU7Q6C6-F1
#
_cell.length_a   1.000
_cell.length_b   1.000
_cell.length_c   1.000
_cell.angle_alpha   90.00
_cell.angle_beta   90.00
_cell.angle_gamma   90.00
#
_symmetry.space_group_name_H-M   'P 1'
#
loop_
_entity.id
_entity.type
_entity.pdbx_description
1 polymer ?
#
loop_
_entity_poly.entity_id
_entity_poly.type
_entity_poly.pdbx_seq_one_letter_code
_entity_poly.pdbx_strand_id
1 'polypeptide(L)'
;MVAGIFAGIGILICAYGQTFSYATILIVWCIGCFFCGFVYNAAVTTCNKWFPDHRNITIGIISAAFSWGAIPFIFPIRDISETAPDSTFFNVIYFMTVIIGGVIIVTGFFMKDPPRGWTYFARSAAAKNPIFKRPCEKQYSMGEAMRTWQFWVLIASFVLASSAGLTFISNSIKFASAFHFSVTAGTVVTVGIAVTSGLSRVVGGWVADKIGVDRTMTVFLYPLRPFFPRRAGFW
;
A
#
# COMPACT_ATOMS: atom_id res chain seq x y z
N MET A 1 -17.49 3.35 4.62
CA MET A 1 -18.49 2.30 4.95
C MET A 1 -18.89 1.48 3.74
N VAL A 2 -19.54 2.05 2.73
CA VAL A 2 -19.98 1.30 1.51
C VAL A 2 -18.82 0.53 0.87
N ALA A 3 -17.68 1.18 0.63
CA ALA A 3 -16.49 0.54 0.10
C ALA A 3 -15.95 -0.62 0.99
N GLY A 4 -16.12 -0.52 2.31
CA GLY A 4 -15.72 -1.57 3.24
C GLY A 4 -16.59 -2.81 3.16
N ILE A 5 -17.90 -2.65 2.95
CA ILE A 5 -18.83 -3.76 2.75
C ILE A 5 -18.47 -4.52 1.47
N PHE A 6 -18.30 -3.82 0.36
CA PHE A 6 -17.92 -4.45 -0.92
C PHE A 6 -16.54 -5.10 -0.86
N ALA A 7 -15.56 -4.47 -0.19
CA ALA A 7 -14.25 -5.07 0.03
C ALA A 7 -14.34 -6.36 0.88
N GLY A 8 -15.15 -6.36 1.94
CA GLY A 8 -15.40 -7.53 2.77
C GLY A 8 -16.09 -8.67 2.01
N ILE A 9 -17.11 -8.37 1.20
CA ILE A 9 -17.80 -9.35 0.34
C ILE A 9 -16.83 -9.99 -0.65
N GLY A 10 -15.91 -9.20 -1.21
CA GLY A 10 -14.90 -9.70 -2.15
C GLY A 10 -13.90 -10.67 -1.53
N ILE A 11 -13.62 -10.59 -0.23
CA ILE A 11 -12.80 -11.59 0.48
C ILE A 11 -13.68 -12.77 0.92
N LEU A 12 -14.94 -12.50 1.31
CA LEU A 12 -15.89 -13.52 1.76
C LEU A 12 -16.16 -14.58 0.71
N ILE A 13 -16.25 -14.20 -0.56
CA ILE A 13 -16.46 -15.16 -1.65
C ILE A 13 -15.33 -16.19 -1.76
N CYS A 14 -14.10 -15.85 -1.33
CA CYS A 14 -12.99 -16.79 -1.28
C CYS A 14 -13.18 -17.87 -0.20
N ALA A 15 -13.91 -17.58 0.88
CA ALA A 15 -14.27 -18.57 1.89
C ALA A 15 -15.25 -19.63 1.36
N TYR A 16 -16.02 -19.32 0.31
CA TYR A 16 -16.97 -20.23 -0.32
C TYR A 16 -16.42 -20.86 -1.62
N GLY A 17 -15.10 -21.00 -1.71
CA GLY A 17 -14.40 -21.49 -2.90
C GLY A 17 -14.83 -22.89 -3.36
N GLN A 18 -15.38 -23.72 -2.47
CA GLN A 18 -15.85 -25.07 -2.80
C GLN A 18 -17.27 -25.09 -3.40
N THR A 19 -18.03 -24.02 -3.25
CA THR A 19 -19.46 -23.97 -3.60
C THR A 19 -19.70 -23.23 -4.91
N PHE A 20 -18.90 -22.21 -5.21
CA PHE A 20 -19.09 -21.36 -6.38
C PHE A 20 -18.12 -21.70 -7.53
N SER A 21 -18.55 -21.39 -8.75
CA SER A 21 -17.67 -21.46 -9.92
C SER A 21 -16.51 -20.47 -9.78
N TYR A 22 -15.34 -20.88 -10.29
CA TYR A 22 -14.13 -20.06 -10.31
C TYR A 22 -14.36 -18.67 -10.94
N ALA A 23 -15.18 -18.60 -11.99
CA ALA A 23 -15.50 -17.34 -12.66
C ALA A 23 -16.25 -16.36 -11.73
N THR A 24 -17.22 -16.86 -10.95
CA THR A 24 -17.98 -16.05 -10.00
C THR A 24 -17.08 -15.52 -8.89
N ILE A 25 -16.19 -16.38 -8.36
CA ILE A 25 -15.22 -15.99 -7.33
C ILE A 25 -14.33 -14.87 -7.84
N LEU A 26 -13.76 -15.01 -9.03
CA LEU A 26 -12.90 -13.99 -9.62
C LEU A 26 -13.61 -12.65 -9.82
N ILE A 27 -14.83 -12.65 -10.36
CA ILE A 27 -15.58 -11.41 -10.62
C ILE A 27 -15.86 -10.67 -9.31
N VAL A 28 -16.38 -11.38 -8.30
CA VAL A 28 -16.73 -10.77 -7.01
C VAL A 28 -15.46 -10.33 -6.26
N TRP A 29 -14.39 -11.11 -6.33
CA TRP A 29 -13.10 -10.74 -5.76
C TRP A 29 -12.52 -9.47 -6.41
N CYS A 30 -12.55 -9.37 -7.74
CA CYS A 30 -12.12 -8.17 -8.47
C CYS A 30 -12.93 -6.92 -8.07
N ILE A 31 -14.24 -7.07 -7.90
CA ILE A 31 -15.10 -5.97 -7.43
C ILE A 31 -14.69 -5.56 -6.02
N GLY A 32 -14.45 -6.50 -5.11
CA GLY A 32 -13.97 -6.19 -3.75
C GLY A 32 -12.61 -5.49 -3.75
N CYS A 33 -11.67 -5.93 -4.58
CA CYS A 33 -10.37 -5.30 -4.76
C CYS A 33 -10.49 -3.86 -5.25
N PHE A 34 -11.41 -3.59 -6.18
CA PHE A 34 -11.70 -2.23 -6.65
C PHE A 34 -12.16 -1.31 -5.50
N PHE A 35 -13.10 -1.77 -4.67
CA PHE A 35 -13.57 -1.00 -3.51
C PHE A 35 -12.54 -0.90 -2.39
N CYS A 36 -11.66 -1.87 -2.22
CA CYS A 36 -10.51 -1.78 -1.31
C CYS A 36 -9.62 -0.58 -1.65
N GLY A 37 -9.43 -0.27 -2.93
CA GLY A 37 -8.74 0.94 -3.39
C GLY A 37 -9.39 2.24 -2.89
N PHE A 38 -10.73 2.30 -2.83
CA PHE A 38 -11.44 3.45 -2.27
C PHE A 38 -11.22 3.59 -0.76
N VAL A 39 -11.18 2.48 -0.02
CA VAL A 39 -10.88 2.49 1.42
C VAL A 39 -9.49 3.09 1.65
N TYR A 40 -8.49 2.64 0.89
CA TYR A 40 -7.12 3.16 0.98
C TYR A 40 -7.05 4.66 0.63
N ASN A 41 -7.67 5.07 -0.48
CA ASN A 41 -7.66 6.47 -0.90
C ASN A 41 -8.37 7.40 0.11
N ALA A 42 -9.49 6.96 0.67
CA ALA A 42 -10.18 7.71 1.73
C ALA A 42 -9.28 7.89 2.96
N ALA A 43 -8.59 6.83 3.40
CA ALA A 43 -7.68 6.91 4.55
C ALA A 43 -6.53 7.90 4.29
N VAL A 44 -5.88 7.81 3.12
CA VAL A 44 -4.78 8.69 2.73
C VAL A 44 -5.23 10.16 2.65
N THR A 45 -6.37 10.43 2.02
CA THR A 45 -6.87 11.79 1.84
C THR A 45 -7.31 12.43 3.15
N THR A 46 -8.04 11.71 4.01
CA THR A 46 -8.42 12.21 5.34
C THR A 46 -7.19 12.47 6.20
N CYS A 47 -6.20 11.57 6.21
CA CYS A 47 -5.00 11.77 7.02
C CYS A 47 -4.15 12.96 6.57
N ASN A 48 -4.04 13.18 5.25
CA ASN A 48 -3.38 14.38 4.70
C ASN A 48 -4.05 15.69 5.14
N LYS A 49 -5.37 15.69 5.36
CA LYS A 49 -6.09 16.86 5.89
C LYS A 49 -5.78 17.10 7.38
N TRP A 50 -5.57 16.03 8.16
CA TRP A 50 -5.28 16.12 9.59
C TRP A 50 -3.83 16.55 9.89
N PHE A 51 -2.86 16.06 9.11
CA PHE A 51 -1.42 16.29 9.32
C PHE A 51 -0.75 16.94 8.09
N PRO A 52 -1.00 18.24 7.82
CA PRO A 52 -0.42 18.92 6.67
C PRO A 52 1.11 19.10 6.76
N ASP A 53 1.67 19.17 7.97
CA ASP A 53 3.10 19.49 8.20
C ASP A 53 4.05 18.35 7.86
N HIS A 54 3.56 17.11 7.96
CA HIS A 54 4.35 15.88 7.82
C HIS A 54 3.62 14.90 6.90
N ARG A 55 3.33 15.36 5.69
CA ARG A 55 2.50 14.63 4.74
C ARG A 55 3.14 13.30 4.34
N ASN A 56 4.44 13.24 4.09
CA ASN A 56 5.05 12.05 3.53
C ASN A 56 5.23 10.94 4.57
N ILE A 57 5.62 11.25 5.81
CA ILE A 57 5.67 10.24 6.88
C ILE A 57 4.27 9.71 7.21
N THR A 58 3.26 10.58 7.20
CA THR A 58 1.87 10.20 7.47
C THR A 58 1.36 9.20 6.42
N ILE A 59 1.57 9.50 5.13
CA ILE A 59 1.25 8.55 4.04
C ILE A 59 2.10 7.28 4.17
N GLY A 60 3.36 7.40 4.54
CA GLY A 60 4.28 6.28 4.78
C GLY A 60 3.77 5.33 5.86
N ILE A 61 3.25 5.86 6.97
CA ILE A 61 2.65 5.07 8.07
C ILE A 61 1.38 4.36 7.61
N ILE A 62 0.48 5.03 6.88
CA ILE A 62 -0.74 4.40 6.34
C ILE A 62 -0.38 3.26 5.40
N SER A 63 0.60 3.50 4.52
CA SER A 63 1.09 2.49 3.59
C SER A 63 1.81 1.34 4.33
N ALA A 64 2.52 1.62 5.42
CA ALA A 64 3.15 0.61 6.25
C ALA A 64 2.13 -0.25 7.01
N ALA A 65 1.06 0.36 7.53
CA ALA A 65 -0.04 -0.34 8.17
C ALA A 65 -0.70 -1.36 7.21
N PHE A 66 -0.80 -1.03 5.91
CA PHE A 66 -1.26 -1.99 4.90
C PHE A 66 -0.34 -3.22 4.79
N SER A 67 0.98 -3.04 4.84
CA SER A 67 1.94 -4.16 4.80
C SER A 67 1.94 -4.97 6.10
N TRP A 68 1.89 -4.31 7.26
CA TRP A 68 1.88 -4.99 8.57
C TRP A 68 0.55 -5.65 8.88
N GLY A 69 -0.55 -5.20 8.26
CA GLY A 69 -1.86 -5.81 8.39
C GLY A 69 -1.89 -7.28 7.98
N ALA A 70 -0.97 -7.74 7.14
CA ALA A 70 -0.85 -9.15 6.75
C ALA A 70 -0.21 -10.04 7.83
N ILE A 71 0.58 -9.49 8.76
CA ILE A 71 1.35 -10.26 9.75
C ILE A 71 0.49 -11.15 10.67
N PRO A 72 -0.57 -10.65 11.33
CA PRO A 72 -1.37 -11.48 12.25
C PRO A 72 -2.06 -12.66 11.54
N PHE A 73 -2.22 -12.55 10.22
CA PHE A 73 -2.88 -13.53 9.37
C PHE A 73 -1.96 -14.64 8.89
N ILE A 74 -0.64 -14.49 9.03
CA ILE A 74 0.33 -15.52 8.64
C ILE A 74 0.30 -16.71 9.61
N PHE A 75 0.15 -16.47 10.91
CA PHE A 75 0.23 -17.52 11.93
C PHE A 75 -0.93 -18.54 11.86
N PRO A 76 -2.22 -18.11 11.78
CA PRO A 76 -3.33 -19.06 11.70
C PRO A 76 -3.29 -19.95 10.47
N ILE A 77 -2.74 -19.45 9.35
CA ILE A 77 -2.57 -20.23 8.11
C ILE A 77 -1.47 -21.28 8.29
N ARG A 78 -0.39 -20.95 9.01
CA ARG A 78 0.71 -21.87 9.27
C ARG A 78 0.33 -23.00 10.22
N ASP A 79 -0.51 -22.72 11.21
CA ASP A 79 -0.92 -23.70 12.21
C ASP A 79 -1.91 -24.75 11.65
N ILE A 80 -2.34 -24.60 10.38
CA ILE A 80 -3.11 -25.62 9.69
C ILE A 80 -2.20 -26.83 9.43
N SER A 81 -2.50 -27.94 10.09
CA SER A 81 -1.81 -29.21 9.88
C SER A 81 -2.02 -29.71 8.44
N GLU A 82 -0.99 -30.32 7.85
CA GLU A 82 -1.07 -30.92 6.50
C GLU A 82 -2.13 -32.02 6.40
N THR A 83 -2.56 -32.60 7.52
CA THR A 83 -3.63 -33.60 7.58
C THR A 83 -5.02 -33.02 7.84
N ALA A 84 -5.15 -31.69 7.92
CA ALA A 84 -6.42 -31.03 8.20
C ALA A 84 -7.37 -31.12 6.99
N PRO A 85 -8.69 -31.30 7.21
CA PRO A 85 -9.67 -31.23 6.12
C PRO A 85 -9.66 -29.86 5.44
N ASP A 86 -9.93 -29.82 4.12
CA ASP A 86 -10.04 -28.58 3.34
C ASP A 86 -10.99 -27.55 3.95
N SER A 87 -12.03 -28.00 4.67
CA SER A 87 -12.97 -27.12 5.38
C SER A 87 -12.30 -26.24 6.44
N THR A 88 -11.18 -26.68 7.01
CA THR A 88 -10.39 -25.91 7.99
C THR A 88 -9.79 -24.66 7.35
N PHE A 89 -9.28 -24.79 6.12
CA PHE A 89 -8.73 -23.67 5.36
C PHE A 89 -9.79 -22.62 5.03
N PHE A 90 -10.96 -23.05 4.56
CA PHE A 90 -12.07 -22.14 4.27
C PHE A 90 -12.63 -21.46 5.52
N ASN A 91 -12.68 -22.16 6.65
CA ASN A 91 -13.04 -21.57 7.94
C ASN A 91 -12.05 -20.50 8.40
N VAL A 92 -10.75 -20.73 8.23
CA VAL A 92 -9.72 -19.71 8.53
C VAL A 92 -9.94 -18.47 7.66
N ILE A 93 -10.15 -18.62 6.34
CA ILE A 93 -10.46 -17.50 5.44
C ILE A 93 -11.72 -16.76 5.88
N TYR A 94 -12.76 -17.48 6.31
CA TYR A 94 -13.98 -16.88 6.83
C TYR A 94 -13.71 -16.00 8.07
N PHE A 95 -13.00 -16.53 9.07
CA PHE A 95 -12.63 -15.76 10.26
C PHE A 95 -11.81 -14.51 9.91
N MET A 96 -10.84 -14.64 9.01
CA MET A 96 -10.03 -13.52 8.54
C MET A 96 -10.90 -12.46 7.86
N THR A 97 -11.86 -12.89 7.03
CA THR A 97 -12.81 -12.00 6.36
C THR A 97 -13.63 -11.22 7.36
N VAL A 98 -14.17 -11.88 8.39
CA VAL A 98 -14.98 -11.24 9.43
C VAL A 98 -14.17 -10.20 10.19
N ILE A 99 -12.91 -10.52 10.53
CA ILE A 99 -12.02 -9.58 11.23
C ILE A 99 -11.68 -8.38 10.33
N ILE A 100 -11.21 -8.63 9.10
CA ILE A 100 -10.80 -7.56 8.17
C ILE A 100 -11.99 -6.67 7.81
N GLY A 101 -13.11 -7.28 7.40
CA GLY A 101 -14.33 -6.55 7.04
C GLY A 101 -14.90 -5.78 8.24
N GLY A 102 -14.94 -6.40 9.41
CA GLY A 102 -15.37 -5.77 10.65
C GLY A 102 -14.52 -4.54 11.00
N VAL A 103 -13.20 -4.68 10.98
CA VAL A 103 -12.28 -3.56 11.27
C VAL A 103 -12.46 -2.42 10.26
N ILE A 104 -12.59 -2.72 8.96
CA ILE A 104 -12.79 -1.67 7.94
C ILE A 104 -14.12 -0.93 8.16
N ILE A 105 -15.19 -1.63 8.50
CA ILE A 105 -16.50 -1.03 8.75
C ILE A 105 -16.45 -0.16 10.02
N VAL A 106 -15.91 -0.70 11.11
CA VAL A 106 -15.78 0.00 12.41
C VAL A 106 -14.91 1.24 12.27
N THR A 107 -13.72 1.13 11.70
CA THR A 107 -12.83 2.29 11.47
C THR A 107 -13.46 3.30 10.53
N GLY A 108 -14.26 2.85 9.56
CA GLY A 108 -15.05 3.71 8.68
C GLY A 108 -16.06 4.59 9.41
N PHE A 109 -16.58 4.20 10.57
CA PHE A 109 -17.45 5.04 11.41
C PHE A 109 -16.68 6.15 12.13
N PHE A 110 -15.43 5.87 12.50
CA PHE A 110 -14.57 6.84 13.19
C PHE A 110 -13.88 7.81 12.23
N MET A 111 -13.87 7.52 10.93
CA MET A 111 -13.18 8.34 9.95
C MET A 111 -13.97 9.62 9.65
N LYS A 112 -13.52 10.73 10.24
CA LYS A 112 -14.12 12.05 10.09
C LYS A 112 -13.10 13.04 9.56
N ASP A 113 -13.52 13.85 8.60
CA ASP A 113 -12.72 14.97 8.11
C ASP A 113 -12.53 16.02 9.22
N PRO A 114 -11.37 16.71 9.26
CA PRO A 114 -11.12 17.74 10.26
C PRO A 114 -12.10 18.92 10.09
N PRO A 115 -12.39 19.68 11.16
CA PRO A 115 -13.27 20.84 11.11
C PRO A 115 -12.82 21.87 10.05
N ARG A 116 -13.79 22.55 9.41
CA ARG A 116 -13.49 23.64 8.46
C ARG A 116 -12.67 24.72 9.17
N GLY A 117 -11.45 24.98 8.70
CA GLY A 117 -10.53 25.95 9.31
C GLY A 117 -9.45 25.35 10.23
N TRP A 118 -9.27 24.02 10.23
CA TRP A 118 -8.19 23.35 10.95
C TRP A 118 -6.81 23.89 10.56
N THR A 119 -6.26 24.78 11.38
CA THR A 119 -5.01 25.53 11.12
C THR A 119 -3.94 25.30 12.19
N TYR A 120 -4.21 24.43 13.17
CA TYR A 120 -3.32 24.22 14.32
C TYR A 120 -1.92 23.77 13.91
N PHE A 121 -1.84 22.86 12.93
CA PHE A 121 -0.57 22.44 12.31
C PHE A 121 -0.18 23.33 11.12
N ALA A 122 -1.14 23.75 10.27
CA ALA A 122 -0.85 24.58 9.11
C ALA A 122 -0.10 25.90 9.42
N ARG A 123 -0.33 26.53 10.59
CA ARG A 123 0.46 27.69 11.05
C ARG A 123 1.90 27.34 11.44
N SER A 124 2.13 26.14 11.97
CA SER A 124 3.46 25.62 12.32
C SER A 124 4.25 25.21 11.07
N ALA A 125 3.62 24.58 10.06
CA ALA A 125 4.24 24.30 8.76
C ALA A 125 4.76 25.54 8.06
N ALA A 126 3.99 26.64 8.04
CA ALA A 126 4.41 27.89 7.44
C ALA A 126 5.63 28.52 8.15
N ALA A 127 5.82 28.22 9.44
CA ALA A 127 6.89 28.77 10.26
C ALA A 127 8.18 27.92 10.29
N LYS A 128 8.10 26.60 10.07
CA LYS A 128 9.26 25.69 10.20
C LYS A 128 9.86 25.19 8.90
N ASN A 129 9.10 25.16 7.81
CA ASN A 129 9.61 24.74 6.51
C ASN A 129 9.32 25.85 5.50
N PRO A 130 10.33 26.61 5.02
CA PRO A 130 10.12 27.30 3.76
C PRO A 130 9.76 26.19 2.78
N ILE A 131 8.57 26.27 2.20
CA ILE A 131 8.12 25.37 1.14
C ILE A 131 9.31 25.25 0.19
N PHE A 132 10.00 24.10 0.22
CA PHE A 132 11.13 23.84 -0.69
C PHE A 132 10.60 24.22 -2.06
N LYS A 133 11.21 25.25 -2.67
CA LYS A 133 10.81 25.77 -3.98
C LYS A 133 10.61 24.55 -4.87
N ARG A 134 9.34 24.26 -5.21
CA ARG A 134 9.05 23.19 -6.16
C ARG A 134 9.86 23.52 -7.41
N PRO A 135 10.59 22.57 -8.02
CA PRO A 135 11.40 22.82 -9.21
C PRO A 135 10.60 23.38 -10.40
N CYS A 136 9.26 23.42 -10.30
CA CYS A 136 8.39 24.06 -11.25
C CYS A 136 7.43 25.04 -10.53
N GLU A 137 7.53 26.33 -10.87
CA GLU A 137 6.59 27.37 -10.41
C GLU A 137 5.16 27.14 -10.92
N LYS A 138 4.98 26.27 -11.91
CA LYS A 138 3.68 25.99 -12.52
C LYS A 138 3.00 24.80 -11.84
N GLN A 139 1.85 25.05 -11.21
CA GLN A 139 0.94 23.98 -10.81
C GLN A 139 0.20 23.48 -12.05
N TYR A 140 0.51 22.26 -12.48
CA TYR A 140 -0.19 21.62 -13.58
C TYR A 140 -1.56 21.11 -13.10
N SER A 141 -2.61 21.37 -13.87
CA SER A 141 -3.87 20.64 -13.70
C SER A 141 -3.69 19.17 -14.12
N MET A 142 -4.56 18.27 -13.62
CA MET A 142 -4.49 16.84 -13.96
C MET A 142 -4.48 16.60 -15.48
N GLY A 143 -5.30 17.35 -16.23
CA GLY A 143 -5.37 17.24 -17.68
C GLY A 143 -4.10 17.72 -18.39
N GLU A 144 -3.44 18.75 -17.86
CA GLU A 144 -2.15 19.20 -18.39
C GLU A 144 -1.03 18.22 -18.05
N ALA A 145 -1.04 17.66 -16.83
CA ALA A 145 -0.06 16.65 -16.41
C ALA A 145 -0.13 15.41 -17.31
N MET A 146 -1.32 14.92 -17.65
CA MET A 146 -1.51 13.76 -18.55
C MET A 146 -0.99 13.98 -19.97
N ARG A 147 -0.87 15.23 -20.41
CA ARG A 147 -0.30 15.60 -21.72
C ARG A 147 1.22 15.65 -21.72
N THR A 148 1.85 15.59 -20.54
CA THR A 148 3.31 15.56 -20.43
C THR A 148 3.86 14.14 -20.59
N TRP A 149 4.99 13.99 -21.28
CA TRP A 149 5.64 12.68 -21.42
C TRP A 149 6.18 12.15 -20.08
N GLN A 150 6.58 13.08 -19.19
CA GLN A 150 7.11 12.77 -17.87
C GLN A 150 6.09 12.02 -17.02
N PHE A 151 4.80 12.37 -17.12
CA PHE A 151 3.72 11.67 -16.43
C PHE A 151 3.68 10.18 -16.79
N TRP A 152 3.78 9.85 -18.08
CA TRP A 152 3.75 8.47 -18.55
C TRP A 152 5.00 7.68 -18.17
N VAL A 153 6.17 8.31 -18.13
CA VAL A 153 7.41 7.68 -17.64
C VAL A 153 7.33 7.38 -16.15
N LEU A 154 6.75 8.28 -15.35
CA LEU A 154 6.52 8.04 -13.93
C LEU A 154 5.51 6.90 -13.70
N ILE A 155 4.44 6.83 -14.48
CA ILE A 155 3.51 5.70 -14.42
C ILE A 155 4.19 4.39 -14.83
N ALA A 156 4.94 4.37 -15.94
CA ALA A 156 5.59 3.17 -16.41
C ALA A 156 6.63 2.64 -15.40
N SER A 157 7.46 3.53 -14.85
CA SER A 157 8.42 3.15 -13.80
C SER A 157 7.73 2.64 -12.53
N PHE A 158 6.61 3.27 -12.12
CA PHE A 158 5.81 2.80 -10.99
C PHE A 158 5.22 1.40 -11.23
N VAL A 159 4.67 1.14 -12.42
CA VAL A 159 4.12 -0.17 -12.79
C VAL A 159 5.21 -1.23 -12.80
N LEU A 160 6.36 -0.96 -13.42
CA LEU A 160 7.48 -1.90 -13.45
C LEU A 160 8.02 -2.22 -12.06
N ALA A 161 8.27 -1.19 -11.25
CA ALA A 161 8.75 -1.37 -9.87
C ALA A 161 7.75 -2.15 -9.01
N SER A 162 6.46 -1.82 -9.12
CA SER A 162 5.40 -2.53 -8.39
C SER A 162 5.29 -3.98 -8.86
N SER A 163 5.32 -4.23 -10.17
CA SER A 163 5.21 -5.58 -10.74
C SER A 163 6.36 -6.48 -10.30
N ALA A 164 7.59 -5.95 -10.26
CA ALA A 164 8.75 -6.67 -9.72
C ALA A 164 8.56 -7.02 -8.24
N GLY A 165 8.08 -6.05 -7.43
CA GLY A 165 7.79 -6.27 -6.01
C GLY A 165 6.70 -7.32 -5.76
N LEU A 166 5.57 -7.24 -6.47
CA LEU A 166 4.49 -8.23 -6.35
C LEU A 166 4.96 -9.63 -6.76
N THR A 167 5.72 -9.75 -7.85
CA THR A 167 6.23 -11.05 -8.33
C THR A 167 7.14 -11.70 -7.30
N PHE A 168 8.00 -10.92 -6.63
CA PHE A 168 8.88 -11.43 -5.57
C PHE A 168 8.08 -11.95 -4.38
N ILE A 169 7.08 -11.19 -3.92
CA ILE A 169 6.23 -11.60 -2.79
C ILE A 169 5.46 -12.88 -3.12
N SER A 170 4.84 -12.94 -4.31
CA SER A 170 4.05 -14.09 -4.76
C SER A 170 4.85 -15.39 -4.90
N ASN A 171 6.16 -15.31 -5.14
CA ASN A 171 7.03 -16.48 -5.29
C ASN A 171 7.97 -16.71 -4.10
N SER A 172 7.87 -15.92 -3.03
CA SER A 172 8.76 -16.00 -1.86
C SER A 172 8.80 -17.39 -1.23
N ILE A 173 7.65 -18.06 -1.11
CA ILE A 173 7.55 -19.43 -0.56
C ILE A 173 8.24 -20.44 -1.49
N LYS A 174 8.08 -20.29 -2.82
CA LYS A 174 8.73 -21.17 -3.81
C LYS A 174 10.26 -21.03 -3.77
N PHE A 175 10.76 -19.81 -3.56
CA PHE A 175 12.18 -19.58 -3.32
C PHE A 175 12.65 -20.26 -2.03
N ALA A 176 11.91 -20.12 -0.92
CA ALA A 176 12.27 -20.78 0.33
C ALA A 176 12.34 -22.31 0.21
N SER A 177 11.40 -22.93 -0.53
CA SER A 177 11.41 -24.37 -0.79
C SER A 177 12.57 -24.82 -1.69
N ALA A 178 12.97 -23.99 -2.67
CA ALA A 178 14.06 -24.32 -3.58
C ALA A 178 15.45 -24.38 -2.90
N PHE A 179 15.63 -23.65 -1.79
CA PHE A 179 16.86 -23.67 -1.01
C PHE A 179 16.82 -24.66 0.18
N HIS A 180 15.83 -25.56 0.22
CA HIS A 180 15.63 -26.55 1.30
C HIS A 180 15.53 -25.95 2.71
N PHE A 181 15.05 -24.70 2.82
CA PHE A 181 14.82 -24.12 4.14
C PHE A 181 13.60 -24.77 4.81
N SER A 182 13.70 -25.00 6.13
CA SER A 182 12.56 -25.46 6.94
C SER A 182 11.35 -24.53 6.77
N VAL A 183 10.14 -25.08 6.83
CA VAL A 183 8.87 -24.32 6.78
C VAL A 183 8.87 -23.14 7.77
N THR A 184 9.51 -23.31 8.94
CA THR A 184 9.72 -22.26 9.94
C THR A 184 10.53 -21.08 9.40
N ALA A 185 11.60 -21.35 8.66
CA ALA A 185 12.44 -20.32 8.05
C ALA A 185 11.69 -19.59 6.92
N GLY A 186 10.87 -20.29 6.14
CA GLY A 186 9.98 -19.68 5.14
C GLY A 186 9.02 -18.65 5.76
N THR A 187 8.38 -18.98 6.89
CA THR A 187 7.50 -18.05 7.61
C THR A 187 8.27 -16.84 8.15
N VAL A 188 9.45 -17.04 8.71
CA VAL A 188 10.30 -15.93 9.21
C VAL A 188 10.67 -14.98 8.08
N VAL A 189 10.96 -15.50 6.89
CA VAL A 189 11.24 -14.69 5.69
C VAL A 189 9.99 -13.91 5.26
N THR A 190 8.81 -14.54 5.20
CA THR A 190 7.57 -13.84 4.83
C THR A 190 7.22 -12.72 5.81
N VAL A 191 7.34 -12.97 7.11
CA VAL A 191 7.13 -11.95 8.15
C VAL A 191 8.20 -10.86 8.04
N GLY A 192 9.47 -11.22 7.84
CA GLY A 192 10.57 -10.29 7.67
C GLY A 192 10.38 -9.37 6.46
N ILE A 193 9.89 -9.91 5.34
CA ILE A 193 9.54 -9.13 4.15
C ILE A 193 8.41 -8.15 4.47
N ALA A 194 7.34 -8.58 5.14
CA ALA A 194 6.22 -7.72 5.52
C ALA A 194 6.66 -6.58 6.46
N VAL A 195 7.48 -6.90 7.47
CA VAL A 195 8.04 -5.93 8.42
C VAL A 195 8.92 -4.91 7.70
N THR A 196 9.88 -5.39 6.91
CA THR A 196 10.83 -4.53 6.18
C THR A 196 10.13 -3.68 5.12
N SER A 197 9.11 -4.23 4.45
CA SER A 197 8.27 -3.50 3.49
C SER A 197 7.53 -2.35 4.18
N GLY A 198 6.92 -2.59 5.34
CA GLY A 198 6.30 -1.52 6.11
C GLY A 198 7.31 -0.49 6.61
N LEU A 199 8.43 -0.94 7.18
CA LEU A 199 9.46 -0.05 7.72
C LEU A 199 10.08 0.85 6.64
N SER A 200 10.34 0.31 5.44
CA SER A 200 10.89 1.10 4.32
C SER A 200 9.95 2.22 3.87
N ARG A 201 8.63 2.02 3.97
CA ARG A 201 7.62 3.05 3.68
C ARG A 201 7.62 4.18 4.72
N VAL A 202 7.76 3.84 6.01
CA VAL A 202 7.87 4.83 7.09
C VAL A 202 9.18 5.62 6.97
N VAL A 203 10.30 4.93 6.83
CA VAL A 203 11.63 5.54 6.70
C VAL A 203 11.69 6.41 5.44
N GLY A 204 11.18 5.91 4.30
CA GLY A 204 11.10 6.67 3.06
C GLY A 204 10.27 7.94 3.19
N GLY A 205 9.13 7.87 3.89
CA GLY A 205 8.30 9.04 4.20
C GLY A 205 9.01 10.05 5.09
N TRP A 206 9.69 9.60 6.15
CA TRP A 206 10.46 10.47 7.04
C TRP A 206 11.65 11.14 6.33
N VAL A 207 12.40 10.38 5.51
CA VAL A 207 13.50 10.92 4.71
C VAL A 207 12.98 11.96 3.71
N ALA A 208 11.85 11.69 3.05
CA ALA A 208 11.21 12.61 2.11
C ALA A 208 10.74 13.90 2.79
N ASP A 209 10.21 13.83 4.02
CA ASP A 209 9.84 15.00 4.80
C ASP A 209 11.05 15.84 5.24
N LYS A 210 12.23 15.24 5.43
CA LYS A 210 13.45 15.94 5.90
C LYS A 210 14.32 16.51 4.77
N ILE A 211 14.44 15.79 3.66
CA ILE A 211 15.39 16.11 2.56
C ILE A 211 14.66 16.68 1.33
N GLY A 212 13.34 16.53 1.25
CA GLY A 212 12.51 16.93 0.12
C GLY A 212 12.37 15.80 -0.92
N VAL A 213 11.14 15.65 -1.45
CA VAL A 213 10.76 14.56 -2.38
C VAL A 213 11.68 14.49 -3.60
N ASP A 214 12.07 15.63 -4.15
CA ASP A 214 12.91 15.69 -5.36
C ASP A 214 14.29 15.09 -5.11
N ARG A 215 14.92 15.38 -3.97
CA ARG A 215 16.22 14.81 -3.59
C ARG A 215 16.10 13.32 -3.23
N THR A 216 15.00 12.90 -2.62
CA THR A 216 14.74 11.47 -2.37
C THR A 216 14.57 10.71 -3.69
N MET A 217 13.79 11.24 -4.63
CA MET A 217 13.65 10.66 -5.98
C MET A 217 14.98 10.65 -6.72
N THR A 218 15.81 11.69 -6.56
CA THR A 218 17.16 11.74 -7.13
C THR A 218 18.03 10.60 -6.65
N VAL A 219 18.04 10.33 -5.34
CA VAL A 219 18.85 9.24 -4.76
C VAL A 219 18.36 7.88 -5.26
N PHE A 220 17.04 7.69 -5.38
CA PHE A 220 16.46 6.47 -5.95
C PHE A 220 16.70 6.31 -7.46
N LEU A 221 16.73 7.40 -8.22
CA LEU A 221 16.92 7.42 -9.67
C LEU A 221 18.39 7.55 -10.09
N TYR A 222 19.29 7.89 -9.17
CA TYR A 222 20.74 8.01 -9.43
C TYR A 222 21.35 6.77 -10.09
N PRO A 223 20.97 5.53 -9.72
CA PRO A 223 21.44 4.32 -10.40
C PRO A 223 20.92 4.18 -11.84
N LEU A 224 19.78 4.78 -12.15
CA LEU A 224 19.13 4.73 -13.48
C LEU A 224 19.55 5.89 -14.40
N ARG A 225 20.42 6.78 -13.92
CA ARG A 225 21.01 7.90 -14.68
C ARG A 225 21.63 7.52 -16.03
N PRO A 226 22.21 6.33 -16.26
CA PRO A 226 22.73 5.94 -17.58
C PRO A 226 21.64 5.77 -18.65
N PHE A 227 20.38 5.53 -18.26
CA PHE A 227 19.28 5.21 -19.17
C PHE A 227 18.44 6.43 -19.58
N PHE A 228 18.63 7.58 -18.92
CA PHE A 228 17.91 8.82 -19.24
C PHE A 228 18.82 9.80 -20.01
N PRO A 229 18.49 10.13 -21.28
CA PRO A 229 19.30 11.05 -22.08
C PRO A 229 19.30 12.46 -21.47
N ARG A 230 20.48 13.09 -21.45
CA ARG A 230 20.80 14.43 -20.90
C ARG A 230 20.06 15.63 -21.55
N ARG A 231 18.90 15.46 -22.19
CA ARG A 231 18.20 16.54 -22.90
C ARG A 231 17.00 17.06 -22.10
N ALA A 232 17.28 17.68 -20.95
CA ALA A 232 16.49 18.74 -20.33
C ALA A 232 17.17 19.04 -18.98
N GLY A 233 17.42 20.32 -18.68
CA GLY A 233 18.14 20.77 -17.48
C GLY A 233 17.47 20.36 -16.16
N PHE A 234 17.69 19.11 -15.75
CA PHE A 234 17.49 18.62 -14.40
C PHE A 234 18.78 18.85 -13.61
N TRP A 235 18.81 19.93 -12.81
CA TRP A 235 18.91 19.96 -11.35
C TRP A 235 18.73 21.41 -10.89
#